data_AF-A0A5C6KVN1-F1
#
_entry.id   AF-A0A5C6KVN1-F1
#
_cell.length_a   1.000
_cell.length_b   1.000
_cell.length_c   1.000
_cell.angle_alpha   90.00
_cell.angle_beta   90.00
_cell.angle_gamma   90.00
#
_symmetry.space_group_name_H-M   'P 1'
#
loop_
_entity.id
_entity.type
_entity.pdbx_description
1 polymer ?
#
loop_
_entity_poly.entity_id
_entity_poly.type
_entity_poly.pdbx_seq_one_letter_code
_entity_poly.pdbx_strand_id
1 'polypeptide(L)'
;MKIEKIFGCILSACMIVSLLSCNSENEFIGSAQETIPDVEVSTMDMWVKETRSVSEYLNMPVLHFKDEQVYSETLRQLKNMTENERFTYFQQLGFEGAYILWEQADRELDKIFDMESDDSHLIQEMINTYKDKYSDIFSFNTVDLFDVTPYFTFTDNDLSLLGNIKGYVVIGNSLRGPKYDYPTYDLDEVVSATRAAEPTPIEPGFKGFKDASLTIKNGKYKSTMTIGRIVNGNSFAVEFKTKKKQLFWKKSVKAGYSAMLTMKSSKFNYKNTVFCPYGKEVSILNLPIERVGNVFDAVVENFKSSRGDAKGNQSFHNIRVI
;
A
#
# COMPACT_ATOMS: atom_id res chain seq x y z
N MET A 1 50.34 -13.88 -67.29
CA MET A 1 49.18 -14.77 -67.55
C MET A 1 47.97 -13.86 -67.77
N LYS A 2 47.34 -13.88 -68.96
CA LYS A 2 46.29 -14.84 -69.37
C LYS A 2 45.09 -14.85 -68.42
N ILE A 3 43.82 -14.73 -68.82
CA ILE A 3 43.13 -14.32 -70.07
C ILE A 3 41.62 -14.47 -69.73
N GLU A 4 40.77 -13.48 -70.07
CA GLU A 4 39.37 -13.65 -70.58
C GLU A 4 38.26 -14.14 -69.61
N LYS A 5 36.92 -14.08 -69.84
CA LYS A 5 35.92 -13.47 -70.79
C LYS A 5 34.49 -13.70 -70.19
N ILE A 6 33.35 -13.07 -70.56
CA ILE A 6 33.01 -11.83 -71.31
C ILE A 6 31.53 -11.41 -71.01
N PHE A 7 31.22 -10.10 -71.08
CA PHE A 7 29.95 -9.41 -71.46
C PHE A 7 28.54 -9.88 -71.02
N GLY A 8 27.63 -8.89 -70.87
CA GLY A 8 26.18 -9.10 -70.94
C GLY A 8 25.33 -7.81 -70.87
N CYS A 9 25.57 -6.81 -71.73
CA CYS A 9 24.66 -5.65 -71.83
C CYS A 9 23.36 -6.01 -72.57
N ILE A 10 22.22 -5.43 -72.17
CA ILE A 10 21.12 -4.98 -73.05
C ILE A 10 20.22 -3.99 -72.30
N LEU A 11 19.85 -2.90 -72.95
CA LEU A 11 18.84 -1.94 -72.48
C LEU A 11 17.43 -2.52 -72.65
N SER A 12 16.49 -2.13 -71.79
CA SER A 12 15.18 -1.74 -72.29
C SER A 12 14.53 -0.71 -71.37
N ALA A 13 14.26 0.47 -71.90
CA ALA A 13 13.45 1.48 -71.25
C ALA A 13 12.04 1.43 -71.85
N CYS A 14 11.02 1.30 -71.01
CA CYS A 14 9.63 1.55 -71.38
C CYS A 14 8.94 2.37 -70.28
N MET A 15 9.06 3.69 -70.41
CA MET A 15 8.16 4.62 -69.74
C MET A 15 6.89 4.72 -70.60
N ILE A 16 5.73 4.32 -70.07
CA ILE A 16 4.43 4.62 -70.68
C ILE A 16 3.62 5.42 -69.66
N VAL A 17 3.34 6.67 -70.00
CA VAL A 17 2.42 7.55 -69.30
C VAL A 17 1.18 7.71 -70.19
N SER A 18 -0.02 7.39 -69.67
CA SER A 18 -1.20 8.26 -69.74
C SER A 18 -2.48 7.59 -69.22
N LEU A 19 -2.93 8.07 -68.05
CA LEU A 19 -4.29 8.56 -67.78
C LEU A 19 -5.49 7.94 -68.53
N LEU A 20 -6.37 7.26 -67.80
CA LEU A 20 -7.76 7.68 -67.51
C LEU A 20 -8.66 6.47 -67.19
N SER A 21 -9.02 6.31 -65.91
CA SER A 21 -10.41 6.03 -65.55
C SER A 21 -10.63 6.46 -64.10
N CYS A 22 -11.44 7.50 -63.89
CA CYS A 22 -11.95 7.83 -62.57
C CYS A 22 -13.16 6.91 -62.31
N ASN A 23 -12.98 5.88 -61.49
CA ASN A 23 -14.10 5.30 -60.75
C ASN A 23 -13.92 5.65 -59.27
N SER A 24 -14.87 6.44 -58.78
CA SER A 24 -14.88 6.97 -57.42
C SER A 24 -15.47 5.96 -56.46
N GLU A 25 -14.63 5.19 -55.79
CA GLU A 25 -14.99 4.57 -54.51
C GLU A 25 -13.90 4.93 -53.49
N ASN A 26 -14.30 5.55 -52.39
CA ASN A 26 -13.41 5.93 -51.32
C ASN A 26 -12.90 4.65 -50.62
N GLU A 27 -11.71 4.18 -50.98
CA GLU A 27 -10.92 3.38 -50.05
C GLU A 27 -10.57 4.27 -48.86
N PHE A 28 -11.37 4.11 -47.79
CA PHE A 28 -11.05 4.61 -46.47
C PHE A 28 -9.74 3.96 -46.04
N ILE A 29 -8.63 4.68 -46.22
CA ILE A 29 -7.37 4.37 -45.54
C ILE A 29 -7.68 4.50 -44.05
N GLY A 30 -7.99 3.37 -43.43
CA GLY A 30 -8.19 3.30 -41.99
C GLY A 30 -6.90 3.76 -41.33
N SER A 31 -6.94 4.94 -40.72
CA SER A 31 -5.93 5.35 -39.75
C SER A 31 -5.79 4.18 -38.78
N ALA A 32 -4.56 3.67 -38.60
CA ALA A 32 -4.29 2.72 -37.55
C ALA A 32 -4.79 3.36 -36.25
N GLN A 33 -5.86 2.78 -35.70
CA GLN A 33 -6.47 3.29 -34.48
C GLN A 33 -5.45 2.95 -33.39
N GLU A 34 -4.68 3.95 -32.93
CA GLU A 34 -3.71 3.77 -31.87
C GLU A 34 -4.45 3.20 -30.66
N THR A 35 -4.23 1.91 -30.40
CA THR A 35 -4.82 1.22 -29.26
C THR A 35 -4.11 1.71 -28.03
N ILE A 36 -4.63 2.79 -27.44
CA ILE A 36 -4.20 3.30 -26.14
C ILE A 36 -4.17 2.10 -25.18
N PRO A 37 -3.00 1.76 -24.60
CA PRO A 37 -2.89 0.65 -23.68
C PRO A 37 -3.80 0.88 -22.48
N ASP A 38 -4.38 -0.19 -21.93
CA ASP A 38 -5.30 -0.06 -20.79
C ASP A 38 -4.55 0.54 -19.56
N VAL A 39 -3.27 0.17 -19.38
CA VAL A 39 -2.35 0.77 -18.39
C VAL A 39 -0.98 1.04 -19.02
N GLU A 40 -0.42 2.22 -18.79
CA GLU A 40 0.96 2.59 -19.18
C GLU A 40 1.65 3.46 -18.12
N VAL A 41 2.95 3.71 -18.32
CA VAL A 41 3.72 4.71 -17.56
C VAL A 41 3.84 5.98 -18.40
N SER A 42 3.42 7.10 -17.84
CA SER A 42 3.59 8.44 -18.40
C SER A 42 4.29 9.34 -17.36
N THR A 43 4.50 10.62 -17.68
CA THR A 43 5.03 11.62 -16.74
C THR A 43 3.93 12.60 -16.32
N MET A 44 3.99 13.08 -15.07
CA MET A 44 2.92 13.91 -14.50
C MET A 44 2.67 15.23 -15.27
N ASP A 45 3.71 15.81 -15.87
CA ASP A 45 3.68 17.05 -16.64
C ASP A 45 2.72 16.99 -17.84
N MET A 46 2.57 15.83 -18.47
CA MET A 46 1.62 15.59 -19.56
C MET A 46 0.16 15.83 -19.14
N TRP A 47 -0.13 15.77 -17.83
CA TRP A 47 -1.48 15.78 -17.25
C TRP A 47 -1.76 16.97 -16.33
N VAL A 48 -0.76 17.82 -16.09
CA VAL A 48 -0.87 19.04 -15.29
C VAL A 48 -1.00 20.24 -16.22
N LYS A 49 -2.14 20.94 -16.17
CA LYS A 49 -2.26 22.25 -16.82
C LYS A 49 -1.31 23.23 -16.14
N GLU A 50 -0.44 23.88 -16.92
CA GLU A 50 0.60 24.81 -16.46
C GLU A 50 0.07 25.78 -15.38
N THR A 51 0.35 25.45 -14.13
CA THR A 51 0.00 26.23 -12.95
C THR A 51 1.22 26.27 -12.05
N ARG A 52 1.57 27.48 -11.58
CA ARG A 52 2.90 27.82 -11.05
C ARG A 52 3.30 27.13 -9.74
N SER A 53 2.52 26.17 -9.25
CA SER A 53 2.67 25.50 -7.94
C SER A 53 3.08 24.03 -8.03
N VAL A 54 3.27 23.44 -9.22
CA VAL A 54 3.55 22.00 -9.38
C VAL A 54 5.00 21.70 -9.79
N SER A 55 5.84 22.73 -9.94
CA SER A 55 7.13 22.66 -10.66
C SER A 55 8.16 21.64 -10.16
N GLU A 56 8.11 21.22 -8.89
CA GLU A 56 9.05 20.20 -8.36
C GLU A 56 8.69 18.76 -8.74
N TYR A 57 7.46 18.48 -9.16
CA TYR A 57 6.96 17.09 -9.32
C TYR A 57 6.53 16.74 -10.74
N LEU A 58 6.72 17.65 -11.70
CA LEU A 58 6.29 17.53 -13.09
C LEU A 58 6.86 16.28 -13.80
N ASN A 59 8.17 16.02 -13.66
CA ASN A 59 8.81 14.90 -14.37
C ASN A 59 8.68 13.54 -13.65
N MET A 60 7.80 13.41 -12.65
CA MET A 60 7.63 12.15 -11.94
C MET A 60 6.88 11.12 -12.80
N PRO A 61 7.33 9.85 -12.86
CA PRO A 61 6.57 8.80 -13.51
C PRO A 61 5.23 8.58 -12.79
N VAL A 62 4.20 8.24 -13.55
CA VAL A 62 2.85 8.01 -13.06
C VAL A 62 2.15 6.94 -13.89
N LEU A 63 1.37 6.06 -13.26
CA LEU A 63 0.51 5.14 -13.99
C LEU A 63 -0.65 5.92 -14.61
N HIS A 64 -0.79 5.79 -15.92
CA HIS A 64 -1.96 6.22 -16.67
C HIS A 64 -2.84 5.00 -16.94
N PHE A 65 -4.07 5.06 -16.42
CA PHE A 65 -5.15 4.13 -16.68
C PHE A 65 -6.08 4.76 -17.71
N LYS A 66 -6.41 4.05 -18.77
CA LYS A 66 -7.31 4.52 -19.83
C LYS A 66 -8.66 5.05 -19.31
N ASP A 67 -9.23 4.41 -18.28
CA ASP A 67 -10.49 4.82 -17.65
C ASP A 67 -10.64 4.25 -16.21
N GLU A 68 -11.74 4.63 -15.55
CA GLU A 68 -12.08 4.23 -14.18
C GLU A 68 -12.34 2.72 -14.03
N GLN A 69 -12.82 2.06 -15.09
CA GLN A 69 -13.05 0.61 -15.08
C GLN A 69 -11.70 -0.10 -15.03
N VAL A 70 -10.75 0.25 -15.90
CA VAL A 70 -9.40 -0.33 -15.88
C VAL A 70 -8.71 -0.07 -14.53
N TYR A 71 -8.77 1.16 -14.01
CA TYR A 71 -8.22 1.48 -12.69
C TYR A 71 -8.80 0.56 -11.59
N SER A 72 -10.12 0.41 -11.55
CA SER A 72 -10.82 -0.42 -10.57
C SER A 72 -10.49 -1.90 -10.71
N GLU A 73 -10.37 -2.39 -11.94
CA GLU A 73 -10.03 -3.79 -12.23
C GLU A 73 -8.58 -4.11 -11.89
N THR A 74 -7.62 -3.28 -12.29
CA THR A 74 -6.19 -3.44 -11.92
C THR A 74 -6.01 -3.38 -10.40
N LEU A 75 -6.64 -2.42 -9.73
CA LEU A 75 -6.62 -2.30 -8.27
C LEU A 75 -7.16 -3.57 -7.58
N ARG A 76 -8.28 -4.12 -8.09
CA ARG A 76 -8.85 -5.39 -7.60
C ARG A 76 -7.94 -6.58 -7.87
N GLN A 77 -7.30 -6.65 -9.03
CA GLN A 77 -6.35 -7.72 -9.36
C GLN A 77 -5.14 -7.67 -8.40
N LEU A 78 -4.47 -6.53 -8.29
CA LEU A 78 -3.31 -6.35 -7.41
C LEU A 78 -3.63 -6.64 -5.94
N LYS A 79 -4.81 -6.22 -5.44
CA LYS A 79 -5.26 -6.54 -4.07
C LYS A 79 -5.32 -8.05 -3.81
N ASN A 80 -5.55 -8.88 -4.83
CA ASN A 80 -5.57 -10.35 -4.73
C ASN A 80 -4.24 -11.03 -5.06
N MET A 81 -3.31 -10.34 -5.74
CA MET A 81 -1.95 -10.83 -6.00
C MET A 81 -1.10 -10.89 -4.72
N THR A 82 -0.17 -11.85 -4.69
CA THR A 82 0.95 -11.93 -3.74
C THR A 82 1.96 -10.81 -3.95
N GLU A 83 2.85 -10.61 -2.97
CA GLU A 83 3.89 -9.56 -3.04
C GLU A 83 4.84 -9.75 -4.23
N ASN A 84 5.18 -11.01 -4.58
CA ASN A 84 6.03 -11.31 -5.73
C ASN A 84 5.32 -11.06 -7.07
N GLU A 85 4.04 -11.45 -7.20
CA GLU A 85 3.25 -11.18 -8.42
C GLU A 85 3.10 -9.68 -8.67
N ARG A 86 2.86 -8.88 -7.62
CA ARG A 86 2.86 -7.41 -7.72
C ARG A 86 4.22 -6.86 -8.16
N PHE A 87 5.31 -7.39 -7.60
CA PHE A 87 6.66 -6.97 -7.99
C PHE A 87 6.90 -7.24 -9.49
N THR A 88 6.57 -8.45 -9.97
CA THR A 88 6.66 -8.79 -11.40
C THR A 88 5.78 -7.90 -12.27
N TYR A 89 4.54 -7.61 -11.85
CA TYR A 89 3.63 -6.73 -12.58
C TYR A 89 4.23 -5.32 -12.79
N PHE A 90 4.68 -4.67 -11.72
CA PHE A 90 5.27 -3.33 -11.82
C PHE A 90 6.62 -3.32 -12.54
N GLN A 91 7.42 -4.38 -12.38
CA GLN A 91 8.68 -4.55 -13.12
C GLN A 91 8.43 -4.69 -14.64
N GLN A 92 7.38 -5.38 -15.06
CA GLN A 92 6.99 -5.50 -16.47
C GLN A 92 6.49 -4.18 -17.08
N LEU A 93 5.86 -3.33 -16.27
CA LEU A 93 5.48 -1.96 -16.65
C LEU A 93 6.66 -0.97 -16.63
N GLY A 94 7.78 -1.31 -16.00
CA GLY A 94 8.87 -0.37 -15.76
C GLY A 94 8.53 0.74 -14.75
N PHE A 95 7.61 0.48 -13.81
CA PHE A 95 7.10 1.48 -12.88
C PHE A 95 7.57 1.27 -11.43
N GLU A 96 8.45 2.13 -10.94
CA GLU A 96 8.85 2.16 -9.52
C GLU A 96 7.99 3.16 -8.73
N GLY A 97 6.72 2.79 -8.52
CA GLY A 97 5.77 3.54 -7.71
C GLY A 97 6.03 3.45 -6.21
N ALA A 98 5.16 4.10 -5.42
CA ALA A 98 5.21 4.13 -3.96
C ALA A 98 5.34 2.73 -3.35
N TYR A 99 4.51 1.78 -3.82
CA TYR A 99 4.53 0.40 -3.36
C TYR A 99 5.89 -0.28 -3.52
N ILE A 100 6.51 -0.18 -4.70
CA ILE A 100 7.77 -0.88 -5.00
C ILE A 100 8.92 -0.30 -4.15
N LEU A 101 9.01 1.02 -4.05
CA LEU A 101 10.03 1.68 -3.23
C LEU A 101 9.83 1.39 -1.74
N TRP A 102 8.57 1.26 -1.28
CA TRP A 102 8.26 0.90 0.10
C TRP A 102 8.65 -0.54 0.40
N GLU A 103 8.35 -1.48 -0.50
CA GLU A 103 8.77 -2.88 -0.40
C GLU A 103 10.29 -3.04 -0.37
N GLN A 104 11.03 -2.24 -1.15
CA GLN A 104 12.49 -2.21 -1.11
C GLN A 104 12.99 -1.69 0.26
N ALA A 105 12.43 -0.58 0.74
CA ALA A 105 12.78 0.02 2.04
C ALA A 105 12.45 -0.92 3.21
N ASP A 106 11.31 -1.60 3.20
CA ASP A 106 10.89 -2.52 4.26
C ASP A 106 11.79 -3.76 4.34
N ARG A 107 12.21 -4.30 3.18
CA ARG A 107 13.16 -5.43 3.07
C ARG A 107 14.58 -5.05 3.47
N GLU A 108 15.01 -3.83 3.19
CA GLU A 108 16.31 -3.32 3.66
C GLU A 108 16.32 -3.17 5.19
N LEU A 109 15.25 -2.60 5.75
CA LEU A 109 15.07 -2.48 7.19
C LEU A 109 14.95 -3.85 7.87
N ASP A 110 14.32 -4.84 7.24
CA ASP A 110 14.25 -6.19 7.80
C ASP A 110 15.64 -6.81 7.99
N LYS A 111 16.59 -6.60 7.06
CA LYS A 111 17.99 -7.06 7.20
C LYS A 111 18.69 -6.43 8.41
N ILE A 112 18.40 -5.16 8.73
CA ILE A 112 18.92 -4.50 9.93
C ILE A 112 18.34 -5.14 11.20
N PHE A 113 17.05 -5.48 11.19
CA PHE A 113 16.37 -6.12 12.33
C PHE A 113 16.68 -7.61 12.50
N ASP A 114 17.06 -8.31 11.42
CA ASP A 114 17.52 -9.71 11.44
C ASP A 114 19.04 -9.83 11.65
N MET A 115 19.74 -8.70 11.86
CA MET A 115 21.12 -8.74 12.32
C MET A 115 21.17 -9.27 13.76
N GLU A 116 21.95 -10.33 13.96
CA GLU A 116 22.28 -10.87 15.28
C GLU A 116 23.47 -10.11 15.87
N SER A 117 23.22 -8.84 16.22
CA SER A 117 24.16 -7.94 16.89
C SER A 117 23.48 -7.22 18.04
N ASP A 118 24.15 -7.19 19.19
CA ASP A 118 23.75 -6.40 20.37
C ASP A 118 24.44 -5.02 20.43
N ASP A 119 25.27 -4.68 19.43
CA ASP A 119 25.93 -3.38 19.33
C ASP A 119 24.93 -2.28 18.96
N SER A 120 24.53 -1.49 19.95
CA SER A 120 23.60 -0.38 19.78
C SER A 120 24.12 0.75 18.88
N HIS A 121 25.44 0.96 18.82
CA HIS A 121 26.02 2.00 17.97
C HIS A 121 25.98 1.56 16.50
N LEU A 122 26.38 0.32 16.19
CA LEU A 122 26.29 -0.23 14.84
C LEU A 122 24.84 -0.23 14.33
N ILE A 123 23.87 -0.70 15.13
CA ILE A 123 22.46 -0.71 14.73
C ILE A 123 21.95 0.72 14.53
N GLN A 124 22.35 1.69 15.38
CA GLN A 124 21.97 3.09 15.20
C GLN A 124 22.57 3.72 13.93
N GLU A 125 23.83 3.44 13.60
CA GLU A 125 24.47 3.90 12.37
C GLU A 125 23.73 3.38 11.14
N MET A 126 23.43 2.07 11.09
CA MET A 126 22.66 1.48 9.99
C MET A 126 21.25 2.07 9.87
N ILE A 127 20.57 2.33 10.98
CA ILE A 127 19.23 2.97 10.99
C ILE A 127 19.30 4.42 10.51
N ASN A 128 20.34 5.17 10.85
CA ASN A 128 20.53 6.53 10.36
C ASN A 128 20.81 6.53 8.86
N THR A 129 21.77 5.72 8.37
CA THR A 129 22.06 5.57 6.95
C THR A 129 20.82 5.17 6.14
N TYR A 130 20.01 4.27 6.68
CA TYR A 130 18.72 3.88 6.11
C TYR A 130 17.72 5.06 6.05
N LYS A 131 17.56 5.81 7.15
CA LYS A 131 16.67 6.98 7.19
C LYS A 131 17.11 8.05 6.19
N ASP A 132 18.39 8.37 6.14
CA ASP A 132 18.95 9.37 5.22
C ASP A 132 18.64 8.99 3.77
N LYS A 133 18.94 7.75 3.37
CA LYS A 133 18.69 7.20 2.02
C LYS A 133 17.22 7.32 1.56
N TYR A 134 16.27 7.20 2.49
CA TYR A 134 14.83 7.15 2.18
C TYR A 134 14.07 8.44 2.54
N SER A 135 14.74 9.44 3.12
CA SER A 135 14.13 10.66 3.67
C SER A 135 13.39 11.53 2.65
N ASP A 136 13.83 11.57 1.38
CA ASP A 136 13.15 12.30 0.30
C ASP A 136 11.87 11.61 -0.22
N ILE A 137 11.72 10.32 0.09
CA ILE A 137 10.65 9.44 -0.43
C ILE A 137 9.60 9.16 0.65
N PHE A 138 10.04 8.88 1.88
CA PHE A 138 9.21 8.43 3.00
C PHE A 138 9.32 9.34 4.22
N SER A 139 8.23 9.43 4.96
CA SER A 139 8.20 10.05 6.29
C SER A 139 8.55 9.03 7.37
N PHE A 140 9.24 9.48 8.41
CA PHE A 140 9.53 8.69 9.61
C PHE A 140 8.82 9.27 10.81
N ASN A 141 8.44 8.42 11.76
CA ASN A 141 7.63 8.80 12.92
C ASN A 141 8.33 9.90 13.76
N THR A 142 7.68 11.06 13.88
CA THR A 142 8.20 12.23 14.60
C THR A 142 7.79 12.26 16.08
N VAL A 143 6.83 11.41 16.48
CA VAL A 143 6.34 11.31 17.86
C VAL A 143 7.05 10.18 18.60
N ASP A 144 7.14 9.00 17.98
CA ASP A 144 7.85 7.84 18.49
C ASP A 144 9.15 7.63 17.69
N LEU A 145 10.23 8.29 18.13
CA LEU A 145 11.51 8.28 17.43
C LEU A 145 12.12 6.88 17.27
N PHE A 146 11.68 5.90 18.07
CA PHE A 146 12.13 4.51 18.01
C PHE A 146 11.38 3.68 16.97
N ASP A 147 10.25 4.17 16.46
CA ASP A 147 9.59 3.63 15.28
C ASP A 147 10.33 4.09 14.02
N VAL A 148 10.94 3.13 13.34
CA VAL A 148 11.78 3.34 12.15
C VAL A 148 11.11 2.81 10.88
N THR A 149 9.82 2.47 10.96
CA THR A 149 9.00 2.11 9.80
C THR A 149 8.98 3.26 8.78
N PRO A 150 9.18 3.00 7.47
CA PRO A 150 8.96 3.99 6.43
C PRO A 150 7.44 4.19 6.23
N TYR A 151 6.97 5.42 6.35
CA TYR A 151 5.59 5.79 6.07
C TYR A 151 5.49 6.57 4.77
N PHE A 152 4.42 6.36 4.00
CA PHE A 152 4.12 7.22 2.86
C PHE A 152 3.95 8.67 3.30
N THR A 153 4.38 9.62 2.47
CA THR A 153 4.19 11.06 2.69
C THR A 153 2.73 11.50 2.60
N PHE A 154 1.83 10.57 2.27
CA PHE A 154 0.39 10.75 2.06
C PHE A 154 -0.38 9.59 2.69
N THR A 155 -1.69 9.74 2.88
CA THR A 155 -2.56 8.70 3.48
C THR A 155 -3.66 8.29 2.51
N ASP A 156 -3.42 7.21 1.75
CA ASP A 156 -4.41 6.55 0.89
C ASP A 156 -4.04 5.07 0.65
N ASN A 157 -4.95 4.14 0.95
CA ASN A 157 -4.69 2.69 0.87
C ASN A 157 -4.65 2.13 -0.57
N ASP A 158 -5.26 2.83 -1.52
CA ASP A 158 -5.36 2.36 -2.90
C ASP A 158 -4.29 3.03 -3.76
N LEU A 159 -4.00 4.30 -3.48
CA LEU A 159 -2.91 5.05 -4.10
C LEU A 159 -1.54 4.77 -3.48
N SER A 160 -1.45 4.16 -2.29
CA SER A 160 -0.18 3.55 -1.82
C SER A 160 0.22 2.30 -2.60
N LEU A 161 -0.75 1.64 -3.26
CA LEU A 161 -0.50 0.47 -4.11
C LEU A 161 -0.21 0.85 -5.58
N LEU A 162 -0.92 1.86 -6.11
CA LEU A 162 -0.85 2.25 -7.52
C LEU A 162 -0.14 3.57 -7.81
N GLY A 163 -0.05 4.46 -6.82
CA GLY A 163 0.48 5.80 -7.02
C GLY A 163 1.99 5.86 -7.15
N ASN A 164 2.48 6.98 -7.68
CA ASN A 164 3.87 7.36 -7.54
C ASN A 164 4.20 7.77 -6.09
N ILE A 165 5.44 8.18 -5.81
CA ILE A 165 5.90 8.48 -4.43
C ILE A 165 5.14 9.60 -3.70
N LYS A 166 4.31 10.39 -4.41
CA LYS A 166 3.41 11.41 -3.85
C LYS A 166 1.93 11.01 -3.90
N GLY A 167 1.62 9.77 -4.26
CA GLY A 167 0.27 9.19 -4.26
C GLY A 167 -0.56 9.53 -5.51
N TYR A 168 0.07 9.96 -6.61
CA TYR A 168 -0.66 10.31 -7.82
C TYR A 168 -0.80 9.14 -8.81
N VAL A 169 -1.95 9.09 -9.48
CA VAL A 169 -2.26 8.30 -10.69
C VAL A 169 -2.97 9.17 -11.71
N VAL A 170 -3.06 8.73 -12.96
CA VAL A 170 -3.84 9.38 -14.02
C VAL A 170 -4.92 8.41 -14.50
N ILE A 171 -6.17 8.87 -14.59
CA ILE A 171 -7.32 8.05 -14.99
C ILE A 171 -8.07 8.78 -16.10
N GLY A 172 -8.06 8.20 -17.31
CA GLY A 172 -8.30 8.93 -18.54
C GLY A 172 -7.44 10.18 -18.59
N ASN A 173 -8.04 11.34 -18.86
CA ASN A 173 -7.32 12.62 -18.91
C ASN A 173 -7.27 13.35 -17.55
N SER A 174 -7.47 12.67 -16.43
CA SER A 174 -7.53 13.27 -15.09
C SER A 174 -6.43 12.75 -14.16
N LEU A 175 -5.55 13.65 -13.72
CA LEU A 175 -4.70 13.40 -12.56
C LEU A 175 -5.55 13.22 -11.28
N ARG A 176 -5.26 12.21 -10.46
CA ARG A 176 -5.89 11.93 -9.17
C ARG A 176 -4.80 11.80 -8.12
N GLY A 177 -4.90 12.61 -7.05
CA GLY A 177 -4.00 12.57 -5.90
C GLY A 177 -4.60 11.82 -4.70
N PRO A 178 -3.82 11.66 -3.62
CA PRO A 178 -4.23 10.96 -2.41
C PRO A 178 -5.32 11.72 -1.65
N LYS A 179 -6.13 10.99 -0.86
CA LYS A 179 -7.15 11.58 0.01
C LYS A 179 -6.59 12.62 1.00
N TYR A 180 -5.36 12.39 1.48
CA TYR A 180 -4.63 13.30 2.36
C TYR A 180 -3.15 13.33 1.97
N ASP A 181 -2.56 14.51 1.96
CA ASP A 181 -1.19 14.85 1.56
C ASP A 181 -0.19 14.84 2.74
N TYR A 182 -0.50 14.07 3.78
CA TYR A 182 0.32 13.91 4.98
C TYR A 182 0.41 12.43 5.41
N PRO A 183 1.50 12.03 6.11
CA PRO A 183 1.66 10.68 6.67
C PRO A 183 0.70 10.42 7.84
N THR A 184 0.29 9.17 8.01
CA THR A 184 -0.33 8.67 9.25
C THR A 184 0.60 7.66 9.89
N TYR A 185 1.03 7.92 11.14
CA TYR A 185 1.95 7.06 11.88
C TYR A 185 1.23 6.07 12.80
N ASP A 186 1.77 4.86 12.96
CA ASP A 186 1.34 3.99 14.05
C ASP A 186 1.82 4.54 15.39
N LEU A 187 0.88 4.92 16.24
CA LEU A 187 1.15 5.25 17.64
C LEU A 187 0.81 4.05 18.53
N ASP A 188 1.74 3.68 19.43
CA ASP A 188 1.44 2.72 20.49
C ASP A 188 0.42 3.35 21.47
N GLU A 189 -0.55 2.57 21.94
CA GLU A 189 -1.64 2.99 22.84
C GLU A 189 -1.15 3.71 24.11
N VAL A 190 0.08 3.41 24.56
CA VAL A 190 0.74 4.04 25.71
C VAL A 190 1.14 5.49 25.44
N VAL A 191 1.53 5.83 24.21
CA VAL A 191 1.96 7.20 23.83
C VAL A 191 0.75 8.15 23.86
N SER A 192 -0.41 7.68 23.42
CA SER A 192 -1.68 8.42 23.51
C SER A 192 -2.16 8.70 24.94
N ALA A 193 -1.57 8.05 25.96
CA ALA A 193 -1.91 8.26 27.36
C ALA A 193 -1.02 9.29 28.07
N THR A 194 0.08 9.76 27.45
CA THR A 194 1.04 10.67 28.10
C THR A 194 1.33 11.93 27.28
N ARG A 195 0.85 13.06 27.83
CA ARG A 195 1.02 14.45 27.35
C ARG A 195 0.12 14.84 26.17
N ALA A 196 -0.13 16.14 26.08
CA ALA A 196 -0.93 16.76 25.03
C ALA A 196 -0.17 16.74 23.70
N ALA A 197 -0.22 15.60 23.02
CA ALA A 197 0.03 15.57 21.59
C ALA A 197 -1.08 16.36 20.88
N GLU A 198 -0.69 17.20 19.92
CA GLU A 198 -1.61 17.69 18.89
C GLU A 198 -2.40 16.51 18.32
N PRO A 199 -3.70 16.65 18.02
CA PRO A 199 -4.50 15.55 17.50
C PRO A 199 -3.98 15.15 16.12
N THR A 200 -3.08 14.15 16.09
CA THR A 200 -2.70 13.46 14.86
C THR A 200 -3.99 12.98 14.19
N PRO A 201 -4.14 13.15 12.87
CA PRO A 201 -5.32 12.69 12.15
C PRO A 201 -5.57 11.21 12.43
N ILE A 202 -6.55 10.94 13.28
CA ILE A 202 -6.97 9.57 13.61
C ILE A 202 -7.37 8.93 12.29
N GLU A 203 -6.85 7.72 12.01
CA GLU A 203 -7.30 6.96 10.85
C GLU A 203 -8.83 7.03 10.77
N PRO A 204 -9.43 7.52 9.66
CA PRO A 204 -10.87 7.71 9.55
C PRO A 204 -11.55 6.35 9.34
N GLY A 205 -11.52 5.54 10.40
CA GLY A 205 -11.69 4.10 10.40
C GLY A 205 -11.91 3.62 11.83
N PHE A 206 -10.85 3.31 12.58
CA PHE A 206 -10.92 2.59 13.85
C PHE A 206 -10.79 3.48 15.11
N LYS A 207 -11.44 3.06 16.21
CA LYS A 207 -11.24 3.60 17.56
C LYS A 207 -11.24 2.45 18.57
N GLY A 208 -10.08 2.16 19.15
CA GLY A 208 -9.92 1.16 20.22
C GLY A 208 -10.64 1.55 21.50
N PHE A 209 -11.05 0.56 22.30
CA PHE A 209 -11.57 0.79 23.64
C PHE A 209 -10.46 0.65 24.67
N LYS A 210 -10.49 1.54 25.67
CA LYS A 210 -9.51 1.54 26.75
C LYS A 210 -9.48 0.19 27.47
N ASP A 211 -8.27 -0.27 27.75
CA ASP A 211 -7.99 -1.50 28.52
C ASP A 211 -8.55 -2.78 27.86
N ALA A 212 -8.86 -2.76 26.55
CA ALA A 212 -9.43 -3.88 25.77
C ALA A 212 -8.42 -4.49 24.77
N SER A 213 -7.14 -4.49 25.15
CA SER A 213 -5.99 -4.88 24.32
C SER A 213 -5.26 -6.10 24.89
N LEU A 214 -4.94 -7.09 24.05
CA LEU A 214 -4.15 -8.29 24.37
C LEU A 214 -2.87 -8.33 23.51
N THR A 215 -1.72 -8.56 24.14
CA THR A 215 -0.43 -8.74 23.44
C THR A 215 0.08 -10.18 23.57
N ILE A 216 0.59 -10.74 22.47
CA ILE A 216 1.47 -11.91 22.44
C ILE A 216 2.89 -11.51 21.99
N LYS A 217 3.90 -12.30 22.40
CA LYS A 217 5.30 -12.13 21.97
C LYS A 217 5.80 -13.43 21.36
N ASN A 218 6.55 -13.33 20.27
CA ASN A 218 7.26 -14.45 19.66
C ASN A 218 8.64 -13.98 19.16
N GLY A 219 9.71 -14.29 19.91
CA GLY A 219 11.06 -13.80 19.61
C GLY A 219 11.11 -12.26 19.52
N LYS A 220 11.66 -11.74 18.42
CA LYS A 220 11.71 -10.30 18.10
C LYS A 220 10.32 -9.68 17.79
N TYR A 221 9.24 -10.47 17.65
CA TYR A 221 7.90 -9.97 17.29
C TYR A 221 6.99 -9.76 18.51
N LYS A 222 6.26 -8.65 18.53
CA LYS A 222 5.17 -8.34 19.46
C LYS A 222 3.90 -8.09 18.65
N SER A 223 2.88 -8.93 18.80
CA SER A 223 1.57 -8.76 18.15
C SER A 223 0.50 -8.39 19.18
N THR A 224 -0.26 -7.34 18.89
CA THR A 224 -1.34 -6.82 19.73
C THR A 224 -2.68 -6.95 19.00
N MET A 225 -3.72 -7.35 19.72
CA MET A 225 -5.12 -7.34 19.30
C MET A 225 -5.87 -6.34 20.19
N THR A 226 -6.56 -5.37 19.59
CA THR A 226 -7.29 -4.30 20.29
C THR A 226 -8.76 -4.33 19.87
N ILE A 227 -9.67 -4.45 20.83
CA ILE A 227 -11.12 -4.41 20.56
C ILE A 227 -11.55 -2.94 20.46
N GLY A 228 -12.35 -2.59 19.45
CA GLY A 228 -12.81 -1.23 19.22
C GLY A 228 -14.06 -1.15 18.34
N ARG A 229 -14.25 0.00 17.70
CA ARG A 229 -15.32 0.23 16.71
C ARG A 229 -14.82 0.94 15.46
N ILE A 230 -15.61 0.84 14.39
CA ILE A 230 -15.47 1.74 13.24
C ILE A 230 -16.17 3.07 13.57
N VAL A 231 -15.44 4.17 13.54
CA VAL A 231 -15.93 5.54 13.85
C VAL A 231 -17.10 5.91 12.95
N ASN A 232 -16.96 5.62 11.65
CA ASN A 232 -17.92 5.98 10.60
C ASN A 232 -19.00 4.91 10.34
N GLY A 233 -18.96 3.76 11.05
CA GLY A 233 -19.73 2.56 10.67
C GLY A 233 -20.64 1.94 11.73
N ASN A 234 -20.71 2.53 12.94
CA ASN A 234 -21.51 2.06 14.09
C ASN A 234 -21.39 0.56 14.45
N SER A 235 -20.32 -0.10 13.99
CA SER A 235 -20.04 -1.52 14.20
C SER A 235 -18.78 -1.70 15.04
N PHE A 236 -18.78 -2.73 15.89
CA PHE A 236 -17.55 -3.24 16.48
C PHE A 236 -16.56 -3.72 15.41
N ALA A 237 -15.28 -3.59 15.74
CA ALA A 237 -14.15 -4.05 14.96
C ALA A 237 -13.02 -4.48 15.90
N VAL A 238 -12.03 -5.17 15.35
CA VAL A 238 -10.79 -5.51 16.04
C VAL A 238 -9.63 -5.03 15.19
N GLU A 239 -8.70 -4.29 15.80
CA GLU A 239 -7.42 -3.91 15.21
C GLU A 239 -6.33 -4.91 15.65
N PHE A 240 -5.39 -5.19 14.75
CA PHE A 240 -4.30 -6.12 14.92
C PHE A 240 -3.00 -5.50 14.39
N LYS A 241 -2.04 -5.25 15.28
CA LYS A 241 -0.75 -4.64 14.94
C LYS A 241 0.40 -5.55 15.36
N THR A 242 1.40 -5.70 14.50
CA THR A 242 2.63 -6.42 14.84
C THR A 242 3.85 -5.53 14.63
N LYS A 243 4.65 -5.40 15.68
CA LYS A 243 5.95 -4.72 15.63
C LYS A 243 7.07 -5.77 15.75
N LYS A 244 8.09 -5.69 14.89
CA LYS A 244 9.38 -6.37 15.06
C LYS A 244 10.30 -5.43 15.83
N LYS A 245 11.08 -5.95 16.78
CA LYS A 245 11.93 -5.18 17.69
C LYS A 245 13.40 -5.59 17.55
N GLN A 246 14.30 -4.61 17.50
CA GLN A 246 15.76 -4.80 17.57
C GLN A 246 16.36 -3.78 18.54
N LEU A 247 16.98 -4.26 19.61
CA LEU A 247 17.41 -3.47 20.78
C LEU A 247 16.29 -2.57 21.34
N PHE A 248 16.29 -1.27 21.04
CA PHE A 248 15.22 -0.33 21.41
C PHE A 248 14.37 0.13 20.21
N TRP A 249 14.84 -0.10 18.98
CA TRP A 249 14.13 0.23 17.74
C TRP A 249 12.98 -0.75 17.45
N LYS A 250 11.96 -0.27 16.74
CA LYS A 250 10.83 -1.08 16.26
C LYS A 250 10.43 -0.72 14.83
N LYS A 251 9.92 -1.70 14.08
CA LYS A 251 9.24 -1.50 12.79
C LYS A 251 7.88 -2.21 12.79
N SER A 252 6.89 -1.69 12.07
CA SER A 252 5.70 -2.45 11.69
C SER A 252 6.07 -3.60 10.78
N VAL A 253 5.37 -4.72 10.90
CA VAL A 253 5.47 -5.85 9.98
C VAL A 253 4.09 -6.41 9.69
N LYS A 254 3.83 -6.68 8.41
CA LYS A 254 2.61 -7.37 7.97
C LYS A 254 2.50 -8.74 8.65
N ALA A 255 1.31 -9.09 9.10
CA ALA A 255 0.98 -10.43 9.57
C ALA A 255 -0.49 -10.75 9.23
N GLY A 256 -0.84 -12.03 9.29
CA GLY A 256 -2.23 -12.49 9.35
C GLY A 256 -2.59 -12.90 10.78
N TYR A 257 -3.85 -12.79 11.16
CA TYR A 257 -4.29 -12.94 12.55
C TYR A 257 -5.52 -13.82 12.68
N SER A 258 -5.61 -14.53 13.81
CA SER A 258 -6.84 -15.24 14.19
C SER A 258 -7.03 -15.25 15.70
N ALA A 259 -8.27 -15.20 16.16
CA ALA A 259 -8.66 -15.35 17.55
C ALA A 259 -10.10 -15.89 17.64
N MET A 260 -10.49 -16.50 18.75
CA MET A 260 -11.89 -16.62 19.11
C MET A 260 -12.25 -15.45 20.03
N LEU A 261 -13.28 -14.68 19.67
CA LEU A 261 -13.80 -13.58 20.46
C LEU A 261 -15.21 -13.93 20.93
N THR A 262 -15.41 -13.89 22.25
CA THR A 262 -16.72 -13.90 22.89
C THR A 262 -17.03 -12.49 23.39
N MET A 263 -18.21 -11.96 23.10
CA MET A 263 -18.71 -10.68 23.61
C MET A 263 -20.03 -10.92 24.34
N LYS A 264 -20.17 -10.35 25.55
CA LYS A 264 -21.32 -10.58 26.44
C LYS A 264 -21.79 -9.27 27.09
N SER A 265 -23.09 -9.05 27.14
CA SER A 265 -23.75 -7.99 27.91
C SER A 265 -25.02 -8.53 28.57
N SER A 266 -25.82 -7.65 29.18
CA SER A 266 -27.14 -8.02 29.74
C SER A 266 -28.14 -8.52 28.69
N LYS A 267 -27.95 -8.19 27.40
CA LYS A 267 -28.88 -8.50 26.30
C LYS A 267 -28.23 -9.22 25.11
N PHE A 268 -26.94 -9.54 25.20
CA PHE A 268 -26.17 -10.08 24.10
C PHE A 268 -25.17 -11.13 24.59
N ASN A 269 -25.02 -12.21 23.85
CA ASN A 269 -23.96 -13.21 24.05
C ASN A 269 -23.63 -13.81 22.69
N TYR A 270 -22.38 -13.65 22.23
CA TYR A 270 -21.95 -14.06 20.90
C TYR A 270 -20.50 -14.49 20.94
N LYS A 271 -20.20 -15.65 20.34
CA LYS A 271 -18.84 -16.17 20.17
C LYS A 271 -18.59 -16.40 18.69
N ASN A 272 -17.50 -15.88 18.16
CA ASN A 272 -17.10 -16.07 16.78
C ASN A 272 -15.57 -16.15 16.63
N THR A 273 -15.10 -16.76 15.54
CA THR A 273 -13.71 -16.67 15.12
C THR A 273 -13.51 -15.35 14.38
N VAL A 274 -12.65 -14.50 14.90
CA VAL A 274 -12.16 -13.30 14.21
C VAL A 274 -10.94 -13.71 13.39
N PHE A 275 -10.97 -13.41 12.10
CA PHE A 275 -9.85 -13.58 11.19
C PHE A 275 -9.49 -12.23 10.57
N CYS A 276 -8.20 -11.99 10.38
CA CYS A 276 -7.69 -10.85 9.64
C CYS A 276 -6.64 -11.34 8.63
N PRO A 277 -6.84 -11.14 7.31
CA PRO A 277 -5.90 -11.59 6.28
C PRO A 277 -4.49 -11.01 6.45
N TYR A 278 -3.50 -11.66 5.83
CA TYR A 278 -2.12 -11.18 5.86
C TYR A 278 -2.00 -9.76 5.30
N GLY A 279 -1.35 -8.87 6.05
CA GLY A 279 -1.18 -7.46 5.67
C GLY A 279 -2.48 -6.63 5.77
N LYS A 280 -3.48 -7.11 6.51
CA LYS A 280 -4.63 -6.33 6.96
C LYS A 280 -4.61 -6.22 8.48
N GLU A 281 -5.01 -5.06 8.98
CA GLU A 281 -4.92 -4.75 10.40
C GLU A 281 -6.29 -4.65 11.08
N VAL A 282 -7.37 -4.34 10.34
CA VAL A 282 -8.71 -4.22 10.93
C VAL A 282 -9.67 -5.28 10.39
N SER A 283 -10.35 -5.97 11.31
CA SER A 283 -11.43 -6.92 11.02
C SER A 283 -12.76 -6.38 11.58
N ILE A 284 -13.72 -6.10 10.69
CA ILE A 284 -15.05 -5.56 11.05
C ILE A 284 -15.96 -6.72 11.45
N LEU A 285 -16.53 -6.66 12.66
CA LEU A 285 -17.33 -7.77 13.20
C LEU A 285 -18.77 -7.82 12.68
N ASN A 286 -19.24 -6.76 12.01
CA ASN A 286 -20.64 -6.57 11.58
C ASN A 286 -21.63 -6.69 12.75
N LEU A 287 -21.22 -6.20 13.92
CA LEU A 287 -22.02 -6.16 15.15
C LEU A 287 -22.36 -4.70 15.47
N PRO A 288 -23.61 -4.25 15.28
CA PRO A 288 -24.02 -2.89 15.64
C PRO A 288 -23.88 -2.65 17.15
N ILE A 289 -23.40 -1.47 17.53
CA ILE A 289 -23.19 -1.07 18.92
C ILE A 289 -24.49 -1.18 19.73
N GLU A 290 -25.61 -0.76 19.15
CA GLU A 290 -26.94 -0.83 19.76
C GLU A 290 -27.36 -2.26 20.14
N ARG A 291 -26.91 -3.28 19.39
CA ARG A 291 -27.25 -4.68 19.63
C ARG A 291 -26.51 -5.24 20.84
N VAL A 292 -25.22 -4.96 20.96
CA VAL A 292 -24.40 -5.42 22.09
C VAL A 292 -24.69 -4.57 23.34
N GLY A 293 -24.78 -3.25 23.18
CA GLY A 293 -24.88 -2.27 24.26
C GLY A 293 -23.56 -1.55 24.54
N ASN A 294 -23.66 -0.39 25.21
CA ASN A 294 -22.53 0.50 25.46
C ASN A 294 -21.57 0.03 26.57
N VAL A 295 -21.93 -1.04 27.29
CA VAL A 295 -21.09 -1.71 28.30
C VAL A 295 -21.18 -3.22 28.07
N PHE A 296 -20.04 -3.88 27.98
CA PHE A 296 -19.95 -5.32 27.72
C PHE A 296 -18.65 -5.92 28.28
N ASP A 297 -18.65 -7.23 28.47
CA ASP A 297 -17.47 -8.04 28.75
C ASP A 297 -17.02 -8.73 27.44
N ALA A 298 -15.71 -8.97 27.31
CA ALA A 298 -15.14 -9.72 26.21
C ALA A 298 -14.17 -10.79 26.70
N VAL A 299 -14.14 -11.94 26.03
CA VAL A 299 -13.15 -13.00 26.25
C VAL A 299 -12.49 -13.31 24.91
N VAL A 300 -11.18 -13.14 24.85
CA VAL A 300 -10.34 -13.52 23.72
C VAL A 300 -9.66 -14.84 24.06
N GLU A 301 -9.80 -15.83 23.19
CA GLU A 301 -9.16 -17.14 23.29
C GLU A 301 -8.36 -17.43 22.03
N ASN A 302 -7.22 -18.10 22.16
CA ASN A 302 -6.38 -18.54 21.04
C ASN A 302 -5.99 -17.42 20.05
N PHE A 303 -5.75 -16.19 20.52
CA PHE A 303 -5.18 -15.14 19.67
C PHE A 303 -3.79 -15.54 19.16
N LYS A 304 -3.60 -15.48 17.84
CA LYS A 304 -2.37 -15.84 17.12
C LYS A 304 -2.05 -14.80 16.04
N SER A 305 -0.76 -14.74 15.70
CA SER A 305 -0.21 -13.98 14.58
C SER A 305 0.57 -14.92 13.66
N SER A 306 0.59 -14.69 12.36
CA SER A 306 1.40 -15.46 11.40
C SER A 306 2.92 -15.28 11.59
N ARG A 307 3.35 -14.43 12.53
CA ARG A 307 4.76 -14.27 12.94
C ARG A 307 5.18 -15.24 14.07
N GLY A 308 4.36 -16.25 14.39
CA GLY A 308 4.77 -17.47 15.11
C GLY A 308 3.69 -18.13 15.96
N ASP A 309 4.09 -19.14 16.74
CA ASP A 309 3.16 -20.09 17.38
C ASP A 309 2.60 -19.67 18.75
N ALA A 310 2.99 -18.49 19.25
CA ALA A 310 2.50 -17.95 20.51
C ALA A 310 0.97 -17.76 20.50
N LYS A 311 0.32 -18.12 21.61
CA LYS A 311 -1.15 -18.00 21.79
C LYS A 311 -1.48 -17.12 22.98
N GLY A 312 -2.38 -16.17 22.78
CA GLY A 312 -2.91 -15.30 23.83
C GLY A 312 -4.33 -15.66 24.23
N ASN A 313 -4.64 -15.54 25.52
CA ASN A 313 -6.00 -15.62 26.06
C ASN A 313 -6.16 -14.52 27.12
N GLN A 314 -7.27 -13.78 27.11
CA GLN A 314 -7.53 -12.73 28.09
C GLN A 314 -9.04 -12.45 28.21
N SER A 315 -9.50 -12.19 29.43
CA SER A 315 -10.83 -11.68 29.72
C SER A 315 -10.76 -10.19 30.04
N PHE A 316 -11.74 -9.46 29.54
CA PHE A 316 -11.91 -8.02 29.71
C PHE A 316 -13.31 -7.77 30.26
N HIS A 317 -13.41 -6.95 31.30
CA HIS A 317 -14.68 -6.72 32.01
C HIS A 317 -15.06 -5.24 31.99
N ASN A 318 -16.36 -4.97 31.84
CA ASN A 318 -16.93 -3.62 31.84
C ASN A 318 -16.31 -2.67 30.77
N ILE A 319 -15.97 -3.19 29.58
CA ILE A 319 -15.52 -2.37 28.44
C ILE A 319 -16.63 -1.37 28.12
N ARG A 320 -16.27 -0.10 27.96
CA ARG A 320 -17.19 1.00 27.61
C ARG A 320 -16.94 1.48 26.19
N VAL A 321 -18.02 1.63 25.42
CA VAL A 321 -17.96 2.23 24.09
C VAL A 321 -17.76 3.75 24.21
N ILE A 322 -16.87 4.31 23.39
CA ILE A 322 -16.42 5.73 23.38
C ILE A 322 -16.46 6.35 21.98
#